data_AF-A0A1M7NPS7-F1
#
_entry.id   AF-A0A1M7NPS7-F1
#
_cell.length_a   1.000
_cell.length_b   1.000
_cell.length_c   1.000
_cell.angle_alpha   90.00
_cell.angle_beta   90.00
_cell.angle_gamma   90.00
#
_symmetry.space_group_name_H-M   'P 1'
#
loop_
_entity.id
_entity.type
_entity.pdbx_description
1 polymer ?
#
loop_
_entity_poly.entity_id
_entity_poly.type
_entity_poly.pdbx_seq_one_letter_code
_entity_poly.pdbx_strand_id
1 'polypeptide(L)'
;MRIKKVDSKSLSHLILVVDEFTELKRFSNESNDVDFIAEITTIARVGRTLGFHIVLVSQNIEGAITDDIRVNSKARICLKVATKQASKEMIGSSVAAAPKMPLNGQAYLLVGTGTRFEYFQSAYTGANKNLNIEPAVTVTEVKHSGKFNTGFYSSKKDNEREKKKNENINEHDTQLAYIVNTIIKMSENMEKPRQIFLPPLPGVIVDQTEWRSSHEYE
;
A
#
# COMPACT_ATOMS: atom_id res chain seq x y z
N MET A 1 -14.15 33.20 -31.90
CA MET A 1 -14.06 32.31 -30.72
C MET A 1 -12.76 32.62 -29.99
N ARG A 2 -12.81 33.37 -28.89
CA ARG A 2 -11.62 33.77 -28.11
C ARG A 2 -11.18 32.56 -27.27
N ILE A 3 -10.06 31.95 -27.63
CA ILE A 3 -9.42 30.93 -26.81
C ILE A 3 -8.93 31.65 -25.54
N LYS A 4 -9.58 31.39 -24.41
CA LYS A 4 -9.08 31.83 -23.09
C LYS A 4 -7.66 31.28 -22.96
N LYS A 5 -6.71 32.18 -22.69
CA LYS A 5 -5.32 31.86 -22.37
C LYS A 5 -5.33 30.75 -21.31
N VAL A 6 -4.85 29.56 -21.69
CA VAL A 6 -4.71 28.44 -20.75
C VAL A 6 -3.69 28.88 -19.72
N ASP A 7 -4.10 28.95 -18.46
CA ASP A 7 -3.19 29.23 -17.35
C ASP A 7 -2.08 28.19 -17.40
N SER A 8 -0.84 28.62 -17.62
CA SER A 8 0.32 27.74 -17.82
C SER A 8 0.83 27.16 -16.48
N LYS A 9 -0.08 26.82 -15.56
CA LYS A 9 0.27 26.07 -14.36
C LYS A 9 0.53 24.62 -14.76
N SER A 10 1.69 24.11 -14.36
CA SER A 10 2.04 22.70 -14.59
C SER A 10 0.97 21.82 -13.95
N LEU A 11 0.36 20.94 -14.74
CA LEU A 11 -0.58 19.95 -14.22
C LEU A 11 0.20 18.94 -13.36
N SER A 12 -0.24 18.73 -12.12
CA SER A 12 0.37 17.72 -11.26
C SER A 12 0.05 16.31 -11.76
N HIS A 13 0.97 15.38 -11.55
CA HIS A 13 0.70 13.96 -11.75
C HIS A 13 -0.32 13.45 -10.73
N LEU A 14 -1.25 12.62 -11.18
CA LEU A 14 -2.23 11.97 -10.32
C LEU A 14 -1.88 10.48 -10.19
N ILE A 15 -1.74 10.00 -8.95
CA ILE A 15 -1.54 8.58 -8.65
C ILE A 15 -2.80 8.08 -7.94
N LEU A 16 -3.48 7.12 -8.54
CA LEU A 16 -4.60 6.41 -7.94
C LEU A 16 -4.12 5.05 -7.42
N VAL A 17 -4.28 4.80 -6.13
CA VAL A 17 -4.00 3.49 -5.53
C VAL A 17 -5.32 2.86 -5.15
N VAL A 18 -5.64 1.72 -5.77
CA VAL A 18 -6.80 0.91 -5.46
C VAL A 18 -6.33 -0.30 -4.68
N ASP A 19 -6.63 -0.32 -3.39
CA ASP A 19 -6.44 -1.52 -2.58
C ASP A 19 -7.60 -2.49 -2.81
N GLU A 20 -7.28 -3.78 -2.74
CA GLU A 20 -8.19 -4.89 -3.02
C GLU A 20 -9.08 -4.70 -4.27
N PHE A 21 -8.46 -4.47 -5.42
CA PHE A 21 -9.16 -4.17 -6.68
C PHE A 21 -10.14 -5.29 -7.12
N THR A 22 -9.92 -6.53 -6.69
CA THR A 22 -10.82 -7.66 -7.01
C THR A 22 -12.20 -7.46 -6.39
N GLU A 23 -12.29 -6.87 -5.20
CA GLU A 23 -13.58 -6.51 -4.59
C GLU A 23 -14.24 -5.36 -5.36
N LEU A 24 -13.46 -4.36 -5.82
CA LEU A 24 -13.99 -3.30 -6.68
C LEU A 24 -14.56 -3.86 -8.00
N LYS A 25 -13.86 -4.84 -8.61
CA LYS A 25 -14.33 -5.56 -9.80
C LYS A 25 -15.64 -6.30 -9.54
N ARG A 26 -15.74 -6.97 -8.39
CA ARG A 26 -16.95 -7.68 -7.99
C ARG A 26 -18.13 -6.72 -7.84
N PHE A 27 -17.94 -5.62 -7.12
CA PHE A 27 -18.96 -4.58 -6.96
C PHE A 27 -19.45 -4.01 -8.30
N SER A 28 -18.53 -3.78 -9.23
CA SER A 28 -18.81 -3.32 -10.59
C SER A 28 -19.62 -4.32 -11.42
N ASN A 29 -19.49 -5.62 -11.18
CA ASN A 29 -20.25 -6.65 -11.89
C ASN A 29 -21.65 -6.86 -11.28
N GLU A 30 -21.80 -6.59 -9.98
CA GLU A 30 -23.05 -6.75 -9.24
C GLU A 30 -23.95 -5.50 -9.35
N SER A 31 -23.36 -4.32 -9.61
CA SER A 31 -24.08 -3.05 -9.72
C SER A 31 -24.30 -2.66 -11.19
N ASN A 32 -25.55 -2.45 -11.61
CA ASN A 32 -25.87 -2.05 -13.00
C ASN A 32 -25.55 -0.58 -13.32
N ASP A 33 -25.26 0.25 -12.31
CA ASP A 33 -25.16 1.70 -12.48
C ASP A 33 -23.76 2.21 -12.81
N VAL A 34 -22.69 1.48 -12.48
CA VAL A 34 -21.30 1.94 -12.67
C VAL A 34 -20.34 0.80 -13.04
N ASP A 35 -19.72 0.90 -14.22
CA ASP A 35 -18.65 0.00 -14.68
C ASP A 35 -17.26 0.59 -14.36
N PHE A 36 -16.79 0.35 -13.14
CA PHE A 36 -15.47 0.81 -12.66
C PHE A 36 -14.31 0.22 -13.47
N ILE A 37 -14.46 -0.99 -14.00
CA ILE A 37 -13.41 -1.66 -14.76
C ILE A 37 -13.21 -1.00 -16.12
N ALA A 38 -14.30 -0.65 -16.81
CA ALA A 38 -14.23 0.11 -18.05
C ALA A 38 -13.59 1.48 -17.84
N GLU A 39 -13.92 2.18 -16.75
CA GLU A 39 -13.31 3.48 -16.42
C GLU A 39 -11.82 3.36 -16.11
N ILE A 40 -11.41 2.45 -15.22
CA ILE A 40 -10.00 2.20 -14.88
C ILE A 40 -9.20 1.85 -16.14
N THR A 41 -9.75 1.01 -17.01
CA THR A 41 -9.09 0.61 -18.26
C THR A 41 -8.95 1.79 -19.23
N THR A 42 -9.98 2.64 -19.31
CA THR A 42 -9.96 3.87 -20.13
C THR A 42 -8.89 4.84 -19.62
N ILE A 43 -8.83 5.03 -18.30
CA ILE A 43 -7.81 5.86 -17.66
C ILE A 43 -6.42 5.26 -17.85
N ALA A 44 -6.23 3.95 -17.71
CA ALA A 44 -4.94 3.31 -17.93
C ALA A 44 -4.44 3.47 -19.38
N ARG A 45 -5.37 3.48 -20.35
CA ARG A 45 -5.07 3.64 -21.78
C ARG A 45 -4.69 5.08 -22.14
N VAL A 46 -5.47 6.07 -21.71
CA VAL A 46 -5.31 7.49 -22.11
C VAL A 46 -4.44 8.28 -21.12
N GLY A 47 -4.47 7.89 -19.85
CA GLY A 47 -3.94 8.63 -18.71
C GLY A 47 -2.43 8.79 -18.67
N ARG A 48 -1.67 7.89 -19.31
CA ARG A 48 -0.19 7.98 -19.34
C ARG A 48 0.31 9.33 -19.86
N THR A 49 -0.31 9.86 -20.91
CA THR A 49 0.09 11.14 -21.52
C THR A 49 -0.42 12.34 -20.71
N LEU A 50 -1.46 12.13 -19.90
CA LEU A 50 -2.07 13.15 -19.03
C LEU A 50 -1.44 13.19 -17.62
N GLY A 51 -0.45 12.33 -17.35
CA GLY A 51 0.20 12.23 -16.05
C GLY A 51 -0.59 11.45 -14.99
N PHE A 52 -1.58 10.65 -15.41
CA PHE A 52 -2.35 9.75 -14.55
C PHE A 52 -1.67 8.38 -14.47
N HIS A 53 -1.42 7.92 -13.24
CA HIS A 53 -0.85 6.60 -12.94
C HIS A 53 -1.79 5.83 -12.00
N ILE A 54 -1.92 4.52 -12.23
CA ILE A 54 -2.77 3.65 -11.42
C ILE A 54 -1.91 2.54 -10.82
N VAL A 55 -2.08 2.30 -9.53
CA VAL A 55 -1.57 1.12 -8.81
C VAL A 55 -2.76 0.31 -8.36
N LEU A 56 -2.89 -0.90 -8.91
CA LEU A 56 -3.91 -1.87 -8.51
C LEU A 56 -3.27 -2.91 -7.59
N VAL A 57 -3.84 -3.08 -6.41
CA VAL A 57 -3.39 -4.04 -5.39
C VAL A 57 -4.53 -5.02 -5.13
N SER A 58 -4.22 -6.30 -4.95
CA SER A 58 -5.18 -7.30 -4.48
C SER A 58 -4.44 -8.50 -3.88
N GLN A 59 -5.06 -9.11 -2.88
CA GLN A 59 -4.63 -10.39 -2.31
C GLN A 59 -5.11 -11.57 -3.17
N ASN A 60 -6.27 -11.44 -3.80
CA ASN A 60 -6.92 -12.47 -4.60
C ASN A 60 -6.75 -12.18 -6.09
N ILE A 61 -5.60 -12.60 -6.63
CA ILE A 61 -5.25 -12.31 -8.03
C ILE A 61 -5.84 -13.29 -9.06
N GLU A 62 -6.26 -14.48 -8.64
CA GLU A 62 -6.79 -15.51 -9.55
C GLU A 62 -8.06 -15.02 -10.24
N GLY A 63 -8.05 -14.96 -11.57
CA GLY A 63 -9.17 -14.44 -12.38
C GLY A 63 -9.38 -12.92 -12.29
N ALA A 64 -8.56 -12.21 -11.50
CA ALA A 64 -8.61 -10.77 -11.39
C ALA A 64 -7.95 -10.11 -12.61
N ILE A 65 -6.81 -10.65 -13.06
CA ILE A 65 -5.99 -10.11 -14.16
C ILE A 65 -6.57 -10.51 -15.52
N THR A 66 -7.40 -9.64 -16.11
CA THR A 66 -7.90 -9.76 -17.48
C THR A 66 -6.85 -9.37 -18.51
N ASP A 67 -7.08 -9.70 -19.78
CA ASP A 67 -6.18 -9.29 -20.87
C ASP A 67 -6.10 -7.77 -21.02
N ASP A 68 -7.20 -7.05 -20.81
CA ASP A 68 -7.21 -5.58 -20.81
C ASP A 68 -6.29 -5.00 -19.73
N ILE A 69 -6.36 -5.54 -18.50
CA ILE A 69 -5.46 -5.15 -17.42
C ILE A 69 -4.02 -5.51 -17.79
N ARG A 70 -3.79 -6.70 -18.35
CA ARG A 70 -2.45 -7.18 -18.73
C ARG A 70 -1.78 -6.29 -19.78
N VAL A 71 -2.51 -5.89 -20.83
CA VAL A 71 -2.01 -5.04 -21.92
C VAL A 71 -1.70 -3.62 -21.44
N ASN A 72 -2.48 -3.10 -20.49
CA ASN A 72 -2.31 -1.74 -19.97
C ASN A 72 -1.39 -1.66 -18.71
N SER A 73 -1.06 -2.79 -18.09
CA SER A 73 -0.10 -2.87 -16.96
C SER A 73 1.32 -3.17 -17.43
N LYS A 74 2.14 -2.12 -17.55
CA LYS A 74 3.56 -2.25 -17.98
C LYS A 74 4.49 -2.76 -16.89
N ALA A 75 4.10 -2.69 -15.63
CA ALA A 75 4.88 -3.18 -14.51
C ALA A 75 3.97 -3.97 -13.58
N ARG A 76 4.47 -5.11 -13.10
CA ARG A 76 3.76 -6.00 -12.18
C ARG A 76 4.72 -6.37 -11.06
N ILE A 77 4.25 -6.21 -9.83
CA ILE A 77 4.98 -6.61 -8.62
C ILE A 77 4.20 -7.76 -8.00
N CYS A 78 4.85 -8.90 -7.81
CA CYS A 78 4.24 -10.08 -7.23
C CYS A 78 5.00 -10.47 -5.97
N LEU A 79 4.36 -10.25 -4.82
CA LEU A 79 4.78 -10.80 -3.54
C LEU A 79 4.50 -12.31 -3.51
N LYS A 80 4.84 -12.96 -2.41
CA LYS A 80 4.50 -14.37 -2.21
C LYS A 80 3.00 -14.60 -2.32
N VAL A 81 2.62 -15.54 -3.19
CA VAL A 81 1.23 -15.96 -3.41
C VAL A 81 1.04 -17.41 -2.99
N ALA A 82 -0.20 -17.79 -2.69
CA ALA A 82 -0.54 -19.13 -2.20
C ALA A 82 -0.40 -20.21 -3.28
N THR A 83 -0.76 -19.91 -4.53
CA THR A 83 -0.87 -20.90 -5.60
C THR A 83 0.08 -20.60 -6.77
N LYS A 84 0.50 -21.68 -7.46
CA LYS A 84 1.28 -21.55 -8.69
C LYS A 84 0.50 -20.86 -9.82
N GLN A 85 -0.82 -20.98 -9.82
CA GLN A 85 -1.70 -20.40 -10.82
C GLN A 85 -1.72 -18.88 -10.70
N ALA A 86 -1.97 -18.36 -9.49
CA ALA A 86 -1.85 -16.96 -9.14
C ALA A 86 -0.50 -16.38 -9.62
N SER A 87 0.60 -17.05 -9.27
CA SER A 87 1.95 -16.62 -9.69
C SER A 87 2.09 -16.54 -11.22
N LYS A 88 1.59 -17.54 -11.96
CA LYS A 88 1.62 -17.54 -13.43
C LYS A 88 0.78 -16.43 -14.03
N GLU A 89 -0.40 -16.16 -13.47
CA GLU A 89 -1.28 -15.09 -13.97
C GLU A 89 -0.63 -13.71 -13.82
N MET A 90 0.04 -13.47 -12.69
CA MET A 90 0.68 -12.19 -12.38
C MET A 90 2.00 -11.97 -13.12
N ILE A 91 2.89 -12.97 -13.16
CA ILE A 91 4.26 -12.80 -13.67
C ILE A 91 4.70 -13.85 -14.71
N GLY A 92 3.81 -14.71 -15.18
CA GLY A 92 4.12 -15.72 -16.21
C GLY A 92 4.96 -16.90 -15.73
N SER A 93 5.28 -16.96 -14.44
CA SER A 93 6.12 -17.99 -13.83
C SER A 93 5.55 -18.41 -12.47
N SER A 94 5.82 -19.63 -12.01
CA SER A 94 5.34 -20.13 -10.71
C SER A 94 6.24 -19.78 -9.52
N VAL A 95 7.25 -18.93 -9.73
CA VAL A 95 8.30 -18.66 -8.73
C VAL A 95 7.82 -17.89 -7.49
N ALA A 96 6.77 -17.08 -7.60
CA ALA A 96 6.20 -16.36 -6.46
C ALA A 96 5.39 -17.28 -5.52
N ALA A 97 5.05 -18.49 -5.99
CA ALA A 97 4.42 -19.53 -5.18
C ALA A 97 5.42 -20.56 -4.63
N ALA A 98 6.72 -20.35 -4.83
CA ALA A 98 7.72 -21.31 -4.41
C ALA A 98 7.69 -21.51 -2.88
N PRO A 99 7.77 -22.75 -2.37
CA PRO A 99 7.79 -23.03 -0.93
C PRO A 99 8.96 -22.33 -0.23
N LYS A 100 10.09 -22.20 -0.92
CA LYS A 100 11.31 -21.60 -0.40
C LYS A 100 11.29 -20.08 -0.35
N MET A 101 10.29 -19.41 -0.93
CA MET A 101 10.20 -17.94 -0.92
C MET A 101 9.79 -17.46 0.49
N PRO A 102 10.62 -16.64 1.16
CA PRO A 102 10.26 -15.95 2.40
C PRO A 102 8.99 -15.10 2.28
N LEU A 103 8.28 -14.92 3.39
CA LEU A 103 6.94 -14.30 3.40
C LEU A 103 6.95 -12.77 3.27
N ASN A 104 7.91 -12.08 3.91
CA ASN A 104 7.76 -10.64 4.16
C ASN A 104 8.64 -9.79 3.22
N GLY A 105 7.97 -8.93 2.44
CA GLY A 105 8.61 -7.89 1.63
C GLY A 105 9.39 -8.37 0.41
N GLN A 106 9.55 -9.67 0.19
CA GLN A 106 10.20 -10.18 -1.01
C GLN A 106 9.21 -10.30 -2.15
N ALA A 107 9.64 -9.88 -3.34
CA ALA A 107 8.77 -9.82 -4.49
C ALA A 107 9.55 -10.00 -5.79
N TYR A 108 8.81 -10.35 -6.84
CA TYR A 108 9.28 -10.31 -8.21
C TYR A 108 8.72 -9.07 -8.91
N LEU A 109 9.59 -8.30 -9.56
CA LEU A 109 9.24 -7.21 -10.45
C LEU A 109 9.34 -7.71 -11.89
N LEU A 110 8.23 -7.61 -12.62
CA LEU A 110 8.16 -7.83 -14.05
C LEU A 110 7.84 -6.51 -14.74
N VAL A 111 8.70 -6.06 -15.64
CA VAL A 111 8.46 -4.88 -16.50
C VAL A 111 8.33 -5.33 -17.95
N GLY A 112 7.36 -4.74 -18.65
CA GLY A 112 7.03 -5.03 -20.05
C GLY A 112 6.61 -6.49 -20.26
N THR A 113 7.00 -7.04 -21.41
CA THR A 113 6.84 -8.45 -21.76
C THR A 113 8.09 -9.26 -21.39
N GLY A 114 8.63 -9.03 -20.19
CA GLY A 114 9.85 -9.71 -19.71
C GLY A 114 11.15 -8.97 -20.01
N THR A 115 11.10 -7.69 -20.37
CA THR A 115 12.32 -6.88 -20.57
C THR A 115 13.12 -6.73 -19.28
N ARG A 116 12.46 -6.80 -18.13
CA ARG A 116 13.11 -6.84 -16.82
C ARG A 116 12.33 -7.77 -15.91
N PHE A 117 13.01 -8.78 -15.37
CA PHE A 117 12.47 -9.70 -14.38
C PHE A 117 13.45 -9.79 -13.21
N GLU A 118 13.08 -9.20 -12.08
CA GLU A 118 13.98 -9.07 -10.93
C GLU A 118 13.33 -9.57 -9.66
N TYR A 119 14.12 -10.22 -8.82
CA TYR A 119 13.75 -10.57 -7.47
C TYR A 119 14.36 -9.54 -6.51
N PHE A 120 13.53 -8.98 -5.63
CA PHE A 120 13.97 -7.92 -4.73
C PHE A 120 13.34 -8.03 -3.34
N GLN A 121 13.94 -7.33 -2.38
CA GLN A 121 13.44 -7.14 -1.03
C GLN A 121 12.94 -5.70 -0.90
N SER A 122 11.68 -5.53 -0.50
CA SER A 122 11.12 -4.22 -0.19
C SER A 122 11.72 -3.67 1.10
N ALA A 123 11.86 -2.35 1.16
CA ALA A 123 12.14 -1.67 2.41
C ALA A 123 10.95 -1.80 3.38
N TYR A 124 11.26 -1.82 4.68
CA TYR A 124 10.26 -1.75 5.74
C TYR A 124 10.38 -0.42 6.47
N THR A 125 9.37 0.43 6.31
CA THR A 125 9.40 1.82 6.82
C THR A 125 8.92 1.96 8.27
N GLY A 126 8.40 0.88 8.87
CA GLY A 126 8.01 0.85 10.29
C GLY A 126 9.19 0.72 11.26
N ALA A 127 10.41 0.54 10.74
CA ALA A 127 11.61 0.55 11.57
C ALA A 127 11.88 1.95 12.14
N ASN A 128 12.59 2.01 13.26
CA ASN A 128 13.02 3.27 13.83
C ASN A 128 13.95 4.01 12.85
N LYS A 129 13.86 5.34 12.81
CA LYS A 129 14.74 6.19 12.01
C LYS A 129 16.20 6.06 12.45
N ASN A 130 16.45 5.86 13.74
CA ASN A 130 17.79 5.75 14.26
C ASN A 130 18.39 4.37 13.94
N LEU A 131 19.35 4.37 13.01
CA LEU A 131 20.03 3.16 12.53
C LEU A 131 21.04 2.58 13.55
N ASN A 132 21.37 3.32 14.61
CA ASN A 132 22.31 2.87 15.64
C ASN A 132 21.67 2.01 16.74
N ILE A 133 20.38 1.71 16.61
CA ILE A 133 19.66 0.80 17.51
C ILE A 133 19.92 -0.62 17.04
N GLU A 134 20.62 -1.37 17.87
CA GLU A 134 20.77 -2.80 17.64
C GLU A 134 19.47 -3.53 18.01
N PRO A 135 19.07 -4.58 17.26
CA PRO A 135 17.93 -5.39 17.64
C PRO A 135 18.14 -6.02 19.02
N ALA A 136 17.05 -6.15 19.79
CA ALA A 136 17.12 -6.69 21.13
C ALA A 136 17.67 -8.13 21.12
N VAL A 137 18.71 -8.38 21.91
CA VAL A 137 19.20 -9.74 22.15
C VAL A 137 18.38 -10.35 23.28
N THR A 138 17.58 -11.35 22.95
CA THR A 138 16.82 -12.14 23.93
C THR A 138 17.51 -13.47 24.18
N VAL A 139 17.68 -13.83 25.44
CA VAL A 139 18.20 -15.14 25.85
C VAL A 139 17.07 -15.90 26.53
N THR A 140 16.80 -17.10 26.04
CA THR A 140 15.85 -18.02 26.66
C THR A 140 16.62 -19.01 27.50
N GLU A 141 16.30 -19.10 28.79
CA GLU A 141 16.84 -20.13 29.66
C GLU A 141 16.05 -21.43 29.50
N VAL A 142 16.76 -22.56 29.41
CA VAL A 142 16.16 -23.90 29.45
C VAL A 142 16.46 -24.49 30.83
N LYS A 143 15.41 -24.68 31.64
CA LYS A 143 15.56 -25.24 32.98
C LYS A 143 15.82 -26.74 32.90
N HIS A 144 16.40 -27.31 33.96
CA HIS A 144 16.63 -28.76 34.07
C HIS A 144 15.34 -29.60 33.91
N SER A 145 14.17 -28.99 34.13
CA SER A 145 12.85 -29.58 33.90
C SER A 145 12.37 -29.57 32.43
N GLY A 146 13.17 -29.06 31.50
CA GLY A 146 12.80 -28.89 30.09
C GLY A 146 11.87 -27.71 29.81
N LYS A 147 11.51 -26.91 30.83
CA LYS A 147 10.68 -25.71 30.66
C LYS A 147 11.52 -24.55 30.11
N PHE A 148 11.00 -23.87 29.10
CA PHE A 148 11.57 -22.65 28.54
C PHE A 148 11.16 -21.43 29.37
N ASN A 149 12.13 -20.60 29.73
CA ASN A 149 11.95 -19.31 30.37
C ASN A 149 12.36 -18.22 29.37
N THR A 150 11.40 -17.76 28.57
CA THR A 150 11.59 -16.76 27.49
C THR A 150 11.82 -15.35 28.02
N GLY A 151 11.55 -15.10 29.30
CA GLY A 151 11.77 -13.83 29.98
C GLY A 151 13.08 -13.76 30.78
N PHE A 152 14.00 -14.69 30.55
CA PHE A 152 15.24 -14.78 31.31
C PHE A 152 16.14 -13.55 31.15
N TYR A 153 16.34 -13.10 29.91
CA TYR A 153 17.09 -11.87 29.64
C TYR A 153 16.67 -11.22 28.31
N SER A 154 16.61 -9.90 28.32
CA SER A 154 16.45 -9.07 27.14
C SER A 154 17.38 -7.86 27.22
N SER A 155 18.23 -7.65 26.20
CA SER A 155 19.16 -6.51 26.19
C SER A 155 18.46 -5.16 26.34
N LYS A 156 17.23 -5.01 25.83
CA LYS A 156 16.43 -3.78 26.03
C LYS A 156 16.10 -3.49 27.49
N LYS A 157 15.92 -4.52 28.32
CA LYS A 157 15.47 -4.40 29.71
C LYS A 157 16.64 -4.47 30.69
N ASP A 158 17.52 -5.44 30.49
CA ASP A 158 18.48 -5.89 31.49
C ASP A 158 19.91 -5.37 31.22
N ASN A 159 20.19 -4.76 30.06
CA ASN A 159 21.47 -4.11 29.77
C ASN A 159 21.40 -2.60 30.04
N GLU A 160 21.97 -2.16 31.16
CA GLU A 160 21.96 -0.75 31.58
C GLU A 160 22.68 0.19 30.61
N ARG A 161 23.71 -0.30 29.89
CA ARG A 161 24.45 0.53 28.91
C ARG A 161 23.59 0.81 27.67
N GLU A 162 22.93 -0.22 27.16
CA GLU A 162 21.96 -0.11 26.06
C GLU A 162 20.77 0.77 26.45
N LYS A 163 20.26 0.60 27.68
CA LYS A 163 19.16 1.42 28.21
C LYS A 163 19.52 2.89 28.21
N LYS A 164 20.69 3.27 28.76
CA LYS A 164 21.18 4.65 28.75
C LYS A 164 21.42 5.20 27.33
N LYS A 165 21.94 4.37 26.43
CA LYS A 165 22.15 4.76 25.02
C LYS A 165 20.81 5.06 24.31
N ASN A 166 19.76 4.33 24.67
CA ASN A 166 18.45 4.43 24.03
C ASN A 166 17.42 5.30 24.80
N GLU A 167 17.81 5.92 25.93
CA GLU A 167 16.91 6.72 26.80
C GLU A 167 16.18 7.85 26.07
N ASN A 168 16.83 8.48 25.08
CA ASN A 168 16.27 9.60 24.30
C ASN A 168 15.69 9.18 22.94
N ILE A 169 15.58 7.88 22.69
CA ILE A 169 15.08 7.36 21.41
C ILE A 169 13.59 7.11 21.54
N ASN A 170 12.80 7.83 20.75
CA ASN A 170 11.39 7.57 20.64
C ASN A 170 11.16 6.36 19.72
N GLU A 171 10.60 5.27 20.24
CA GLU A 171 10.25 4.08 19.44
C GLU A 171 9.24 4.39 18.32
N HIS A 172 8.45 5.46 18.47
CA HIS A 172 7.48 5.92 17.46
C HIS A 172 8.08 6.80 16.36
N ASP A 173 9.36 7.18 16.42
CA ASP A 173 10.04 7.91 15.34
C ASP A 173 10.44 6.94 14.21
N THR A 174 9.44 6.54 13.43
CA THR A 174 9.59 5.60 12.33
C THR A 174 10.21 6.25 11.09
N GLN A 175 10.86 5.45 10.26
CA GLN A 175 11.34 5.91 8.95
C GLN A 175 10.20 6.46 8.08
N LEU A 176 9.00 5.86 8.17
CA LEU A 176 7.80 6.37 7.50
C LEU A 176 7.47 7.80 7.94
N ALA A 177 7.38 8.05 9.25
CA ALA A 177 7.08 9.37 9.79
C ALA A 177 8.13 10.40 9.35
N TYR A 178 9.40 10.00 9.34
CA TYR A 178 10.48 10.85 8.87
C TYR A 178 10.36 11.21 7.38
N ILE A 179 10.07 10.24 6.52
CA ILE A 179 9.88 10.46 5.07
C ILE A 179 8.68 11.39 4.84
N VAL A 180 7.54 11.11 5.48
CA VAL A 180 6.32 11.92 5.35
C VAL A 180 6.58 13.37 5.79
N ASN A 181 7.22 13.57 6.94
CA ASN A 181 7.57 14.91 7.43
C ASN A 181 8.57 15.62 6.51
N THR A 182 9.50 14.88 5.91
CA THR A 182 10.45 15.45 4.94
C THR A 182 9.72 15.92 3.67
N ILE A 183 8.79 15.12 3.15
CA ILE A 183 7.95 15.49 2.00
C ILE A 183 7.12 16.74 2.32
N ILE A 184 6.49 16.80 3.50
CA ILE A 184 5.71 17.98 3.93
C ILE A 184 6.60 19.22 3.96
N LYS A 185 7.78 19.15 4.60
CA LYS A 185 8.73 20.28 4.65
C LYS A 185 9.19 20.73 3.26
N MET A 186 9.46 19.80 2.35
CA MET A 186 9.80 20.14 0.96
C MET A 186 8.62 20.81 0.24
N SER A 187 7.39 20.40 0.56
CA SER A 187 6.17 20.95 -0.05
C SER A 187 5.80 22.35 0.44
N GLU A 188 6.32 22.83 1.57
CA GLU A 188 6.03 24.17 2.11
C GLU A 188 6.40 25.29 1.13
N ASN A 189 7.43 25.07 0.30
CA ASN A 189 7.89 26.02 -0.71
C ASN A 189 7.26 25.79 -2.09
N MET A 190 6.29 24.89 -2.22
CA MET A 190 5.65 24.53 -3.47
C MET A 190 4.22 25.06 -3.55
N GLU A 191 3.76 25.36 -4.75
CA GLU A 191 2.35 25.68 -4.96
C GLU A 191 1.48 24.44 -4.69
N LYS A 192 0.43 24.62 -3.87
CA LYS A 192 -0.51 23.52 -3.58
C LYS A 192 -1.19 23.08 -4.87
N PRO A 193 -1.24 21.77 -5.17
CA PRO A 193 -1.93 21.28 -6.35
C PRO A 193 -3.41 21.62 -6.27
N ARG A 194 -4.03 21.86 -7.42
CA ARG A 194 -5.49 22.04 -7.51
C ARG A 194 -6.16 20.78 -6.99
N GLN A 195 -7.03 20.94 -6.00
CA GLN A 195 -7.86 19.84 -5.51
C GLN A 195 -8.88 19.44 -6.59
N ILE A 196 -8.82 18.18 -7.02
CA ILE A 196 -9.70 17.62 -8.06
C ILE A 196 -10.88 16.85 -7.44
N PHE A 197 -10.65 16.23 -6.28
CA PHE A 197 -11.67 15.44 -5.56
C PHE A 197 -12.37 16.27 -4.50
N LEU A 198 -13.61 15.90 -4.21
CA LEU A 198 -14.34 16.42 -3.06
C LEU A 198 -13.58 16.12 -1.75
N PRO A 199 -13.75 16.96 -0.72
CA PRO A 199 -13.24 16.63 0.60
C PRO A 199 -13.79 15.28 1.07
N PRO A 200 -13.05 14.55 1.93
CA PRO A 200 -13.52 13.29 2.48
C PRO A 200 -14.87 13.47 3.17
N LEU A 201 -15.70 12.42 3.12
CA LEU A 201 -16.97 12.43 3.82
C LEU A 201 -16.75 12.67 5.32
N PRO A 202 -17.63 13.46 5.98
CA PRO A 202 -17.58 13.62 7.42
C PRO A 202 -17.73 12.26 8.12
N GLY A 203 -16.96 12.03 9.19
CA GLY A 203 -16.95 10.75 9.92
C GLY A 203 -18.30 10.41 10.59
N VAL A 204 -19.20 11.37 10.68
CA VAL A 204 -20.58 11.19 11.07
C VAL A 204 -21.45 11.84 10.01
N ILE A 205 -22.27 11.04 9.33
CA ILE A 205 -23.34 11.53 8.47
C ILE A 205 -24.60 11.50 9.33
N VAL A 206 -25.10 12.67 9.71
CA VAL A 206 -26.38 12.76 10.39
C VAL A 206 -27.45 12.53 9.33
N ASP A 207 -28.14 11.40 9.41
CA ASP A 207 -29.29 11.12 8.57
C ASP A 207 -30.40 12.14 8.91
N GLN A 208 -30.69 13.03 7.96
CA GLN A 208 -31.73 14.05 8.11
C GLN A 208 -33.11 13.54 7.66
N THR A 209 -33.33 12.24 7.51
CA THR A 209 -34.65 11.74 7.13
C THR A 209 -35.67 11.90 8.27
N GLU A 210 -36.61 12.83 8.07
CA GLU A 210 -37.75 13.18 8.95
C GLU A 210 -38.79 12.07 9.14
N TRP A 211 -38.50 10.80 8.83
CA TRP A 211 -39.51 9.73 8.75
C TRP A 211 -39.80 8.99 10.08
N ARG A 212 -39.28 9.47 11.22
CA ARG A 212 -39.51 8.84 12.55
C ARG A 212 -40.24 9.71 13.59
N SER A 213 -40.88 10.81 13.18
CA SER A 213 -41.68 11.67 14.06
C SER A 213 -43.20 11.49 13.90
N SER A 214 -43.68 10.38 13.34
CA SER A 214 -45.11 10.13 13.13
C SER A 214 -45.63 8.83 13.76
N HIS A 215 -45.18 8.48 14.97
CA HIS A 215 -45.82 7.45 15.80
C HIS A 215 -45.72 7.82 17.29
N GLU A 216 -46.26 8.99 17.67
CA GLU A 216 -46.79 9.15 19.03
C GLU A 216 -48.21 8.60 19.02
N TYR A 217 -48.39 7.50 19.76
CA TYR A 217 -49.66 6.82 19.97
C TYR A 217 -50.61 7.70 20.79
N GLU A 218 -51.88 7.73 20.37
CA GLU A 218 -53.05 8.12 21.18
C GLU A 218 -53.13 7.34 22.50
#